data_AF-R7PYM3-F1
#
_entry.id   AF-R7PYM3-F1
#
_cell.length_a   1.000
_cell.length_b   1.000
_cell.length_c   1.000
_cell.angle_alpha   90.00
_cell.angle_beta   90.00
_cell.angle_gamma   90.00
#
_symmetry.space_group_name_H-M   'P 1'
#
loop_
_entity.id
_entity.type
_entity.pdbx_description
1 polymer ?
#
loop_
_entity_poly.entity_id
_entity_poly.type
_entity_poly.pdbx_seq_one_letter_code
_entity_poly.pdbx_strand_id
1 'polypeptide(L)'
;MIQEIDEAIRVTIFRKDSSHVPSDEPTTLPLSDLEKDILALLQNEPMLKIREIAANLDTGESKIKHATVRLKKRGLLSRSGSKQSSYWKVNL
;
A
#
# COMPACT_ATOMS: atom_id res chain seq x y z
N MET A 1 32.37 20.99 41.17
CA MET A 1 32.83 20.06 40.12
C MET A 1 32.26 18.70 40.43
N ILE A 2 31.34 18.21 39.60
CA ILE A 2 31.51 17.07 38.70
C ILE A 2 30.26 17.08 37.82
N GLN A 3 30.49 17.11 36.51
CA GLN A 3 29.47 16.95 35.48
C GLN A 3 29.33 15.44 35.26
N GLU A 4 28.12 14.91 35.37
CA GLU A 4 27.82 13.56 34.91
C GLU A 4 26.81 13.68 33.78
N ILE A 5 27.35 13.62 32.56
CA ILE A 5 26.60 13.49 31.33
C ILE A 5 26.52 11.99 31.11
N ASP A 6 25.39 11.37 31.41
CA ASP A 6 25.13 10.00 30.96
C ASP A 6 24.23 10.06 29.73
N GLU A 7 24.87 9.74 28.62
CA GLU A 7 24.37 9.73 27.26
C GLU A 7 23.69 8.38 26.96
N ALA A 8 22.63 8.44 26.15
CA ALA A 8 21.92 7.30 25.55
C ALA A 8 21.07 6.46 26.51
N ILE A 9 19.80 6.17 26.22
CA ILE A 9 19.31 5.50 25.02
C ILE A 9 17.87 5.96 24.74
N ARG A 10 17.58 6.51 23.55
CA ARG A 10 16.20 6.58 23.05
C ARG A 10 15.79 5.20 22.55
N VAL A 11 15.06 4.44 23.37
CA VAL A 11 14.33 3.26 22.89
C VAL A 11 13.08 3.75 22.16
N THR A 12 13.16 3.87 20.85
CA THR A 12 11.98 4.06 20.00
C THR A 12 11.25 2.72 19.93
N ILE A 13 10.15 2.60 20.67
CA ILE A 13 9.25 1.46 20.61
C ILE A 13 8.60 1.42 19.22
N PHE A 14 9.04 0.52 18.35
CA PHE A 14 8.28 0.18 17.15
C PHE A 14 7.10 -0.70 17.57
N ARG A 15 5.93 -0.10 17.78
CA ARG A 15 4.66 -0.83 17.76
C ARG A 15 4.49 -1.40 16.36
N LYS A 16 4.56 -2.73 16.24
CA LYS A 16 3.93 -3.44 15.13
C LYS A 16 2.50 -3.71 15.57
N ASP A 17 1.59 -2.80 15.26
CA ASP A 17 0.15 -3.00 15.43
C ASP A 17 -0.30 -4.15 14.51
N SER A 18 -0.19 -5.38 15.02
CA SER A 18 -0.76 -6.58 14.42
C SER A 18 -2.22 -6.67 14.86
N SER A 19 -3.07 -5.83 14.27
CA SER A 19 -4.52 -5.88 14.51
C SER A 19 -5.15 -7.03 13.72
N HIS A 20 -5.17 -8.22 14.31
CA HIS A 20 -6.09 -9.28 13.89
C HIS A 20 -7.42 -9.08 14.63
N VAL A 21 -8.43 -8.58 13.90
CA VAL A 21 -9.83 -8.51 14.39
C VAL A 21 -10.70 -9.36 13.47
N PRO A 22 -11.36 -10.42 13.98
CA PRO A 22 -12.41 -11.14 13.26
C PRO A 22 -13.77 -10.52 13.67
N SER A 23 -14.55 -10.01 12.70
CA SER A 23 -15.91 -9.55 12.99
C SER A 23 -16.80 -9.72 11.76
N ASP A 24 -17.91 -10.44 11.98
CA ASP A 24 -19.02 -10.72 11.06
C ASP A 24 -19.80 -9.45 10.69
N GLU A 25 -19.22 -8.61 9.82
CA GLU A 25 -19.90 -7.52 9.11
C GLU A 25 -19.90 -7.83 7.61
N PRO A 26 -20.92 -7.42 6.83
CA PRO A 26 -21.04 -7.77 5.41
C PRO A 26 -19.75 -7.41 4.67
N THR A 27 -19.00 -8.44 4.31
CA THR A 27 -17.56 -8.54 4.00
C THR A 27 -16.88 -7.31 3.36
N THR A 28 -16.80 -6.18 4.07
CA THR A 28 -15.95 -5.03 3.72
C THR A 28 -14.62 -5.18 4.45
N LEU A 29 -13.86 -6.22 4.10
CA LEU A 29 -12.51 -6.41 4.64
C LEU A 29 -11.70 -5.12 4.46
N PRO A 30 -11.05 -4.58 5.51
CA PRO A 30 -10.26 -3.37 5.40
C PRO A 30 -9.16 -3.55 4.35
N LEU A 31 -8.84 -2.47 3.63
CA LEU A 31 -7.72 -2.49 2.69
C LEU A 31 -6.42 -2.74 3.45
N SER A 32 -5.61 -3.65 2.94
CA SER A 32 -4.24 -3.83 3.44
C SER A 32 -3.40 -2.59 3.19
N ASP A 33 -2.35 -2.39 3.97
CA ASP A 33 -1.47 -1.21 3.81
C ASP A 33 -0.85 -1.18 2.41
N LEU A 34 -0.45 -2.34 1.87
CA LEU A 34 0.01 -2.45 0.49
C LEU A 34 -1.02 -1.99 -0.54
N GLU A 35 -2.31 -2.33 -0.35
CA GLU A 35 -3.37 -1.89 -1.26
C GLU A 35 -3.56 -0.37 -1.20
N LYS A 36 -3.43 0.24 -0.01
CA LYS A 36 -3.47 1.69 0.15
C LYS A 36 -2.27 2.36 -0.52
N ASP A 37 -1.07 1.81 -0.33
CA ASP A 37 0.16 2.33 -0.94
C ASP A 37 0.10 2.28 -2.47
N ILE A 38 -0.43 1.18 -3.04
CA ILE A 38 -0.67 1.08 -4.49
C ILE A 38 -1.65 2.15 -4.96
N LEU A 39 -2.74 2.39 -4.23
CA LEU A 39 -3.72 3.41 -4.60
C LEU A 39 -3.09 4.81 -4.56
N ALA A 40 -2.36 5.15 -3.50
CA ALA A 40 -1.67 6.42 -3.36
C ALA A 40 -0.63 6.63 -4.47
N LEU A 41 0.16 5.60 -4.79
CA LEU A 41 1.15 5.65 -5.86
C LEU A 41 0.47 5.87 -7.22
N LEU A 42 -0.59 5.13 -7.53
CA LEU A 42 -1.31 5.24 -8.80
C LEU A 42 -2.14 6.52 -8.93
N GLN A 43 -2.45 7.17 -7.82
CA GLN A 43 -3.09 8.49 -7.83
C GLN A 43 -2.11 9.58 -8.29
N ASN A 44 -0.83 9.45 -7.94
CA ASN A 44 0.24 10.35 -8.40
C ASN A 44 0.75 9.97 -9.80
N GLU A 45 0.93 8.67 -10.05
CA GLU A 45 1.53 8.15 -11.29
C GLU A 45 0.63 7.08 -11.94
N PRO A 46 -0.45 7.47 -12.63
CA PRO A 46 -1.43 6.53 -13.15
C PRO A 46 -0.92 5.69 -14.33
N MET A 47 0.18 6.07 -14.98
CA MET A 47 0.72 5.35 -16.13
C MET A 47 1.61 4.15 -15.75
N LEU A 48 1.93 3.98 -14.47
CA LEU A 48 2.84 2.94 -14.01
C LEU A 48 2.39 1.53 -14.42
N LYS A 49 3.38 0.72 -14.79
CA LYS A 49 3.23 -0.71 -15.03
C LYS A 49 3.39 -1.48 -13.72
N ILE A 50 2.86 -2.70 -13.68
CA ILE A 50 2.95 -3.57 -12.49
C ILE A 50 4.41 -3.75 -12.02
N ARG A 51 5.37 -3.86 -12.94
CA ARG A 51 6.80 -3.97 -12.62
C ARG A 51 7.36 -2.73 -11.93
N GLU A 52 6.93 -1.56 -12.37
CA GLU A 52 7.39 -0.28 -11.81
C GLU A 52 6.75 -0.04 -10.44
N ILE A 53 5.48 -0.41 -10.27
CA ILE A 53 4.82 -0.40 -8.95
C ILE A 53 5.54 -1.34 -7.98
N ALA A 54 5.91 -2.53 -8.45
CA ALA A 54 6.66 -3.52 -7.67
C ALA A 54 8.02 -2.98 -7.23
N ALA A 55 8.75 -2.33 -8.14
CA ALA A 55 10.03 -1.68 -7.83
C ALA A 55 9.87 -0.50 -6.84
N ASN A 56 8.85 0.34 -7.01
CA ASN A 56 8.59 1.48 -6.12
C ASN A 56 8.17 1.07 -4.70
N LEU A 57 7.56 -0.10 -4.55
CA LEU A 57 7.06 -0.62 -3.26
C LEU A 57 7.93 -1.75 -2.69
N ASP A 58 9.13 -1.96 -3.25
CA ASP A 58 10.06 -3.03 -2.91
C ASP A 58 9.37 -4.38 -2.67
N THR A 59 8.44 -4.72 -3.56
CA THR A 59 7.51 -5.85 -3.41
C THR A 59 7.50 -6.71 -4.67
N GLY A 60 7.25 -8.01 -4.53
CA GLY A 60 7.14 -8.91 -5.69
C GLY A 60 5.95 -8.58 -6.62
N GLU A 61 6.19 -8.65 -7.94
CA GLU A 61 5.19 -8.39 -8.98
C GLU A 61 3.90 -9.20 -8.79
N SER A 62 4.01 -10.46 -8.37
CA SER A 62 2.85 -11.33 -8.10
C SER A 62 1.95 -10.74 -7.02
N LYS A 63 2.52 -10.16 -5.96
CA LYS A 63 1.77 -9.56 -4.86
C LYS A 63 1.01 -8.32 -5.34
N ILE A 64 1.66 -7.47 -6.14
CA ILE A 64 1.02 -6.30 -6.77
C ILE A 64 -0.09 -6.74 -7.73
N LYS A 65 0.12 -7.79 -8.53
CA LYS A 65 -0.90 -8.33 -9.42
C LYS A 65 -2.12 -8.83 -8.65
N HIS A 66 -1.92 -9.54 -7.54
CA HIS A 66 -3.02 -9.97 -6.69
C HIS A 66 -3.75 -8.78 -6.03
N ALA A 67 -3.01 -7.80 -5.52
CA ALA A 67 -3.57 -6.60 -4.91
C ALA A 67 -4.40 -5.78 -5.90
N THR A 68 -3.87 -5.51 -7.09
CA THR A 68 -4.60 -4.79 -8.17
C THR A 68 -5.85 -5.53 -8.62
N VAL A 69 -5.85 -6.87 -8.66
CA VAL A 69 -7.06 -7.67 -8.93
C VAL A 69 -8.10 -7.51 -7.82
N ARG A 70 -7.69 -7.52 -6.54
CA ARG A 70 -8.60 -7.28 -5.41
C ARG A 70 -9.19 -5.87 -5.47
N LEU A 71 -8.35 -4.86 -5.70
CA LEU A 71 -8.77 -3.47 -5.85
C LEU A 71 -9.76 -3.28 -7.02
N LYS A 72 -9.54 -3.96 -8.15
CA LYS A 72 -10.50 -4.00 -9.26
C LYS A 72 -11.83 -4.61 -8.89
N LYS A 73 -11.81 -5.76 -8.21
CA LYS A 73 -13.04 -6.45 -7.75
C LYS A 73 -13.85 -5.59 -6.78
N ARG A 74 -13.18 -4.76 -5.99
CA ARG A 74 -13.80 -3.79 -5.08
C ARG A 74 -14.26 -2.49 -5.77
N GLY A 75 -13.98 -2.31 -7.07
CA GLY A 75 -14.33 -1.10 -7.81
C GLY A 75 -13.39 0.09 -7.60
N LEU A 76 -12.41 -0.02 -6.69
CA LEU A 76 -11.51 1.06 -6.29
C LEU A 76 -10.43 1.37 -7.33
N LEU A 77 -10.15 0.41 -8.21
CA LEU A 77 -9.14 0.57 -9.25
C LEU A 77 -9.68 0.05 -10.57
N SER A 78 -9.42 0.79 -11.65
CA SER A 78 -9.81 0.39 -13.00
C SER A 78 -8.69 0.75 -13.98
N ARG A 79 -8.64 0.04 -15.11
CA ARG A 79 -7.69 0.36 -16.19
C ARG A 79 -8.51 1.03 -17.29
N SER A 80 -8.16 2.27 -17.64
CA SER A 80 -8.85 3.08 -18.64
C SER A 80 -7.88 3.48 -19.75
N GLY A 81 -8.40 3.89 -20.90
CA GLY A 81 -7.60 4.35 -22.05
C GLY A 81 -7.46 3.33 -23.19
N SER A 82 -6.69 3.70 -24.21
CA SER A 82 -6.45 2.88 -25.40
C SER A 82 -5.33 1.86 -25.17
N LYS A 83 -5.15 0.91 -26.10
CA LYS A 83 -4.08 -0.11 -26.02
C LYS A 83 -2.68 0.49 -25.85
N GLN A 84 -2.42 1.67 -26.42
CA GLN A 84 -1.14 2.39 -26.29
C GLN A 84 -1.09 3.38 -25.12
N SER A 85 -2.24 3.89 -24.67
CA SER A 85 -2.32 4.93 -23.63
C SER A 85 -3.20 4.49 -22.46
N SER A 86 -3.04 3.24 -22.02
CA SER A 86 -3.79 2.72 -20.87
C SER A 86 -3.18 3.25 -19.57
N TYR A 87 -4.02 3.79 -18.70
CA TYR A 87 -3.66 4.29 -17.39
C TYR A 87 -4.54 3.65 -16.31
N TRP A 88 -4.04 3.67 -15.08
CA TRP A 88 -4.79 3.31 -13.89
C TRP A 88 -5.67 4.46 -13.47
N LYS A 89 -6.96 4.19 -13.26
CA LYS A 89 -7.92 5.12 -12.68
C LYS A 89 -8.30 4.62 -11.29
N VAL A 90 -7.94 5.41 -10.29
CA VAL A 90 -8.36 5.22 -8.90
C VAL A 90 -9.77 5.80 -8.77
N ASN A 91 -10.71 5.00 -8.25
CA ASN A 91 -12.08 5.41 -7.96
C ASN A 91 -12.25 5.40 -6.44
N LEU A 92 -11.94 6.52 -5.79
CA LEU A 92 -12.16 6.75 -4.36
C LEU A 92 -13.40 7.62 -4.15
#